data_AF-A0AAD6DIG2-F1
#
_entry.id   AF-A0AAD6DIG2-F1
#
_cell.length_a   1.000
_cell.length_b   1.000
_cell.length_c   1.000
_cell.angle_alpha   90.00
_cell.angle_beta   90.00
_cell.angle_gamma   90.00
#
_symmetry.space_group_name_H-M   'P 1'
#
loop_
_entity.id
_entity.type
_entity.pdbx_description
1 polymer ?
#
loop_
_entity_poly.entity_id
_entity_poly.type
_entity_poly.pdbx_seq_one_letter_code
_entity_poly.pdbx_strand_id
1 'polypeptide(L)'
;MERILPLPKVVRKALITYFCGRERGKDFSITDTEFLFNNPSNKHCLARAYLGMANGSINPNIPVPLRNFPLNLGFMEELGIDTFTLAQEMGKAYATLHWGAGTNGDDVEFVLGTSTLEQSKISTAEVQHRAVGLYLLDFGQCEAVDLTQERDDIYQAFKGAMVTGDNQLFIPHASTNPALLEIFKKGYVDAGNIIISDRQLNGRFSVEDFIEEYEEYAEDLVY
;
A
#
# COMPACT_ATOMS: atom_id res chain seq x y z
N MET A 1 9.70 14.73 12.18
CA MET A 1 9.14 13.40 11.87
C MET A 1 7.64 13.57 11.80
N GLU A 2 7.08 13.44 10.60
CA GLU A 2 5.64 13.48 10.39
C GLU A 2 5.00 12.19 10.89
N ARG A 3 3.80 12.27 11.47
CA ARG A 3 3.12 11.12 12.07
C ARG A 3 1.82 10.84 11.33
N ILE A 4 1.74 9.65 10.75
CA ILE A 4 0.47 9.12 10.23
C ILE A 4 -0.42 8.78 11.42
N LEU A 5 -1.61 9.36 11.42
CA LEU A 5 -2.61 9.15 12.47
C LEU A 5 -3.49 7.95 12.12
N PRO A 6 -4.07 7.28 13.13
CA PRO A 6 -4.92 6.13 12.90
C PRO A 6 -6.13 6.45 12.03
N LEU A 7 -6.73 5.40 11.45
CA LEU A 7 -8.02 5.50 10.78
C LEU A 7 -9.10 6.11 11.69
N PRO A 8 -10.09 6.83 11.12
CA PRO A 8 -11.16 7.45 11.89
C PRO A 8 -11.88 6.45 12.79
N LYS A 9 -12.38 6.93 13.94
CA LYS A 9 -13.07 6.07 14.93
C LYS A 9 -14.20 5.25 14.31
N VAL A 10 -14.97 5.86 13.41
CA VAL A 10 -16.10 5.22 12.72
C VAL A 10 -15.61 4.10 11.80
N VAL A 11 -14.54 4.34 11.04
CA VAL A 11 -13.92 3.34 10.15
C VAL A 11 -13.38 2.18 10.97
N ARG A 12 -12.63 2.43 12.05
CA ARG A 12 -12.10 1.36 12.92
C ARG A 12 -13.20 0.49 13.51
N LYS A 13 -14.30 1.10 13.95
CA LYS A 13 -15.49 0.36 14.42
C LYS A 13 -16.09 -0.48 13.30
N ALA A 14 -16.25 0.10 12.10
CA ALA A 14 -16.78 -0.63 10.95
C ALA A 14 -15.90 -1.83 10.59
N LEU A 15 -14.57 -1.68 10.53
CA LEU A 15 -13.63 -2.77 10.28
C LEU A 15 -13.77 -3.87 11.35
N ILE A 16 -13.78 -3.52 12.65
CA ILE A 16 -13.97 -4.51 13.73
C ILE A 16 -15.30 -5.25 13.55
N THR A 17 -16.39 -4.53 13.38
CA THR A 17 -17.72 -5.13 13.26
C THR A 17 -17.82 -6.03 12.04
N TYR A 18 -17.26 -5.59 10.92
CA TYR A 18 -17.28 -6.33 9.67
C TYR A 18 -16.47 -7.62 9.77
N PHE A 19 -15.19 -7.52 10.12
CA PHE A 19 -14.28 -8.66 10.11
C PHE A 19 -14.51 -9.61 11.29
N CYS A 20 -14.60 -9.09 12.51
CA CYS A 20 -14.84 -9.95 13.66
C CYS A 20 -16.27 -10.50 13.69
N GLY A 21 -17.25 -9.74 13.16
CA GLY A 21 -18.64 -10.19 13.05
C GLY A 21 -18.85 -11.27 11.98
N ARG A 22 -18.15 -11.19 10.85
CA ARG A 22 -18.15 -12.25 9.82
C ARG A 22 -17.63 -13.58 10.36
N GLU A 23 -16.52 -13.52 11.09
CA GLU A 23 -15.84 -14.71 11.61
C GLU A 23 -16.57 -15.37 12.79
N ARG A 24 -17.14 -14.56 13.70
CA ARG A 24 -17.79 -15.07 14.93
C ARG A 24 -19.32 -15.21 14.81
N GLY A 25 -19.91 -14.74 13.72
CA GLY A 25 -21.34 -14.91 13.43
C GLY A 25 -22.25 -14.44 14.57
N LYS A 26 -23.14 -15.32 15.04
CA LYS A 26 -24.15 -15.02 16.08
C LYS A 26 -23.54 -14.76 17.47
N ASP A 27 -22.28 -15.14 17.69
CA ASP A 27 -21.59 -14.98 18.96
C ASP A 27 -20.89 -13.61 19.06
N PHE A 28 -20.87 -12.82 17.99
CA PHE A 28 -20.30 -11.48 17.99
C PHE A 28 -21.31 -10.46 18.51
N SER A 29 -21.05 -9.93 19.70
CA SER A 29 -21.90 -8.91 20.33
C SER A 29 -21.34 -7.49 20.19
N ILE A 30 -22.19 -6.51 20.47
CA ILE A 30 -21.77 -5.10 20.61
C ILE A 30 -20.67 -4.97 21.69
N THR A 31 -20.75 -5.76 22.76
CA THR A 31 -19.76 -5.78 23.85
C THR A 31 -18.38 -6.22 23.35
N ASP A 32 -18.32 -7.18 22.42
CA ASP A 32 -17.06 -7.61 21.81
C ASP A 32 -16.44 -6.51 20.94
N THR A 33 -17.28 -5.81 20.18
CA THR A 33 -16.84 -4.63 19.40
C THR A 33 -16.24 -3.56 20.31
N GLU A 34 -16.89 -3.26 21.44
CA GLU A 34 -16.39 -2.27 22.40
C GLU A 34 -15.10 -2.71 23.08
N PHE A 35 -15.00 -3.99 23.45
CA PHE A 35 -13.79 -4.56 24.06
C PHE A 35 -12.59 -4.45 23.10
N LEU A 36 -12.77 -4.87 21.84
CA LEU A 36 -11.72 -4.78 20.81
C LEU A 36 -11.38 -3.32 20.49
N PHE A 37 -12.38 -2.45 20.35
CA PHE A 37 -12.17 -1.04 20.06
C PHE A 37 -11.38 -0.31 21.15
N ASN A 38 -11.60 -0.66 22.42
CA ASN A 38 -10.94 -0.04 23.57
C ASN A 38 -9.56 -0.64 23.88
N ASN A 39 -9.18 -1.74 23.23
CA ASN A 39 -7.86 -2.34 23.41
C ASN A 39 -6.75 -1.33 23.01
N PRO A 40 -5.79 -1.02 23.89
CA PRO A 40 -4.69 -0.11 23.59
C PRO A 40 -3.92 -0.46 22.31
N SER A 41 -3.78 -1.74 21.96
CA SER A 41 -3.10 -2.17 20.73
C SER A 41 -3.80 -1.66 19.45
N ASN A 42 -5.13 -1.47 19.51
CA ASN A 42 -5.95 -1.01 18.39
C ASN A 42 -6.01 0.52 18.26
N LYS A 43 -5.32 1.25 19.15
CA LYS A 43 -5.20 2.72 19.06
C LYS A 43 -4.37 3.18 17.87
N HIS A 44 -3.46 2.34 17.36
CA HIS A 44 -2.57 2.65 16.23
C HIS A 44 -3.02 1.97 14.93
N CYS A 45 -4.32 1.95 14.67
CA CYS A 45 -4.85 1.27 13.49
C CYS A 45 -4.46 2.00 12.20
N LEU A 46 -3.54 1.37 11.49
CA LEU A 46 -3.19 1.64 10.10
C LEU A 46 -3.54 0.36 9.33
N ALA A 47 -4.21 0.51 8.21
CA ALA A 47 -4.56 -0.62 7.35
C ALA A 47 -3.55 -0.72 6.21
N ARG A 48 -2.81 -1.82 6.10
CA ARG A 48 -1.88 -2.09 5.00
C ARG A 48 -2.67 -2.52 3.78
N ALA A 49 -2.56 -1.76 2.69
CA ALA A 49 -3.36 -1.96 1.49
C ALA A 49 -2.68 -2.93 0.52
N TYR A 50 -2.90 -4.24 0.71
CA TYR A 50 -2.25 -5.28 -0.06
C TYR A 50 -3.02 -5.57 -1.36
N LEU A 51 -2.61 -4.98 -2.49
CA LEU A 51 -3.24 -5.21 -3.80
C LEU A 51 -2.76 -6.49 -4.51
N GLY A 52 -1.59 -7.01 -4.14
CA GLY A 52 -1.06 -8.27 -4.66
C GLY A 52 -1.70 -9.51 -4.03
N MET A 53 -2.36 -9.35 -2.88
CA MET A 53 -2.92 -10.45 -2.10
C MET A 53 -4.45 -10.52 -2.25
N ALA A 54 -4.94 -11.41 -3.11
CA ALA A 54 -6.36 -11.57 -3.42
C ALA A 54 -7.19 -12.00 -2.18
N ASN A 55 -6.78 -13.08 -1.52
CA ASN A 55 -7.50 -13.68 -0.40
C ASN A 55 -6.63 -13.69 0.85
N GLY A 56 -7.04 -12.94 1.87
CA GLY A 56 -6.49 -13.07 3.23
C GLY A 56 -7.33 -14.02 4.06
N SER A 57 -6.67 -14.91 4.80
CA SER A 57 -7.33 -15.53 5.95
C SER A 57 -7.15 -14.62 7.16
N ILE A 58 -8.22 -13.93 7.56
CA ILE A 58 -8.29 -13.38 8.93
C ILE A 58 -8.58 -14.59 9.81
N ASN A 59 -7.60 -15.02 10.61
CA ASN A 59 -7.82 -16.15 11.50
C ASN A 59 -8.94 -15.81 12.50
N PRO A 60 -10.10 -16.51 12.48
CA PRO A 60 -11.24 -16.22 13.36
C PRO A 60 -10.90 -16.31 14.85
N ASN A 61 -9.92 -17.15 15.18
CA ASN A 61 -9.53 -17.49 16.54
C ASN A 61 -8.48 -16.53 17.12
N ILE A 62 -7.88 -15.67 16.29
CA ILE A 62 -6.89 -14.69 16.73
C ILE A 62 -7.51 -13.30 16.49
N PRO A 63 -7.73 -12.49 17.54
CA PRO A 63 -8.10 -11.09 17.33
C PRO A 63 -6.98 -10.42 16.54
N VAL A 64 -7.18 -10.22 15.23
CA VAL A 64 -6.19 -9.52 14.42
C VAL A 64 -6.06 -8.12 14.99
N PRO A 65 -4.90 -7.74 15.54
CA PRO A 65 -4.73 -6.38 16.05
C PRO A 65 -4.96 -5.43 14.87
N LEU A 66 -5.74 -4.38 15.10
CA LEU A 66 -5.97 -3.35 14.09
C LEU A 66 -4.68 -2.58 13.76
N ARG A 67 -3.65 -2.69 14.61
CA ARG A 67 -2.30 -2.24 14.33
C ARG A 67 -1.73 -3.10 13.21
N ASN A 68 -1.44 -2.47 12.08
CA ASN A 68 -0.97 -3.13 10.85
C ASN A 68 -2.02 -4.11 10.31
N PHE A 69 -3.28 -3.66 10.27
CA PHE A 69 -4.38 -4.49 9.79
C PHE A 69 -4.16 -4.85 8.30
N PRO A 70 -4.06 -6.14 7.94
CA PRO A 70 -3.88 -6.54 6.56
C PRO A 70 -5.20 -6.36 5.80
N LEU A 71 -5.26 -5.30 4.99
CA LEU A 71 -6.41 -4.99 4.15
C LEU A 71 -6.13 -5.50 2.73
N ASN A 72 -6.53 -6.74 2.50
CA ASN A 72 -6.28 -7.47 1.26
C ASN A 72 -7.24 -7.05 0.16
N LEU A 73 -6.89 -7.36 -1.10
CA LEU A 73 -7.63 -6.91 -2.27
C LEU A 73 -9.12 -7.31 -2.22
N GLY A 74 -9.43 -8.58 -1.95
CA GLY A 74 -10.83 -9.03 -1.90
C GLY A 74 -11.66 -8.30 -0.83
N PHE A 75 -11.04 -7.89 0.28
CA PHE A 75 -11.72 -7.08 1.29
C PHE A 75 -11.90 -5.62 0.86
N MET A 76 -10.93 -5.05 0.13
CA MET A 76 -11.09 -3.71 -0.42
C MET A 76 -12.23 -3.67 -1.42
N GLU A 77 -12.32 -4.66 -2.30
CA GLU A 77 -13.40 -4.78 -3.29
C GLU A 77 -14.77 -4.93 -2.61
N GLU A 78 -14.86 -5.79 -1.59
CA GLU A 78 -16.10 -6.01 -0.85
C GLU A 78 -16.58 -4.77 -0.09
N LEU A 79 -15.64 -3.98 0.45
CA LEU A 79 -15.92 -2.71 1.10
C LEU A 79 -16.15 -1.56 0.11
N GLY A 80 -16.01 -1.79 -1.19
CA GLY A 80 -16.16 -0.77 -2.23
C GLY A 80 -15.06 0.29 -2.22
N ILE A 81 -13.86 -0.06 -1.74
CA ILE A 81 -12.68 0.81 -1.80
C ILE A 81 -12.19 0.86 -3.25
N ASP A 82 -11.85 2.06 -3.73
CA ASP A 82 -11.34 2.27 -5.09
C ASP A 82 -9.90 1.76 -5.23
N THR A 83 -9.76 0.48 -5.55
CA THR A 83 -8.48 -0.21 -5.72
C THR A 83 -7.71 0.27 -6.95
N PHE A 84 -8.41 0.76 -7.99
CA PHE A 84 -7.80 1.27 -9.22
C PHE A 84 -7.02 2.55 -8.93
N THR A 85 -7.63 3.49 -8.21
CA THR A 85 -6.92 4.71 -7.77
C THR A 85 -5.74 4.35 -6.86
N LEU A 86 -5.90 3.41 -5.93
CA LEU A 86 -4.78 2.96 -5.08
C LEU A 86 -3.63 2.39 -5.93
N ALA A 87 -3.92 1.49 -6.87
CA ALA A 87 -2.91 0.89 -7.74
C ALA A 87 -2.14 1.95 -8.53
N GLN A 88 -2.86 2.92 -9.11
CA GLN A 88 -2.25 4.02 -9.86
C GLN A 88 -1.31 4.85 -8.98
N GLU A 89 -1.76 5.25 -7.77
CA GLU A 89 -0.94 6.05 -6.85
C GLU A 89 0.25 5.26 -6.29
N MET A 90 0.11 3.95 -6.04
CA MET A 90 1.22 3.08 -5.66
C MET A 90 2.28 2.99 -6.76
N GLY A 91 1.86 2.87 -8.03
CA GLY A 91 2.77 2.89 -9.17
C GLY A 91 3.57 4.19 -9.24
N LYS A 92 2.89 5.35 -9.09
CA LYS A 92 3.56 6.66 -9.05
C LYS A 92 4.55 6.77 -7.89
N ALA A 93 4.20 6.22 -6.72
CA ALA A 93 5.07 6.22 -5.54
C ALA A 93 6.35 5.42 -5.79
N TYR A 94 6.26 4.22 -6.35
CA TYR A 94 7.44 3.43 -6.74
C TYR A 94 8.32 4.16 -7.77
N ALA A 95 7.72 4.78 -8.80
CA ALA A 95 8.48 5.58 -9.76
C ALA A 95 9.20 6.76 -9.09
N THR A 96 8.57 7.37 -8.07
CA THR A 96 9.18 8.43 -7.28
C THR A 96 10.35 7.92 -6.42
N LEU A 97 10.24 6.73 -5.82
CA LEU A 97 11.35 6.10 -5.09
C LEU A 97 12.52 5.81 -6.03
N HIS A 98 12.25 5.11 -7.12
CA HIS A 98 13.26 4.62 -8.05
C HIS A 98 13.95 5.76 -8.78
N TRP A 99 13.19 6.57 -9.52
CA TRP A 99 13.74 7.59 -10.40
C TRP A 99 13.89 8.94 -9.72
N GLY A 100 13.07 9.25 -8.72
CA GLY A 100 13.09 10.55 -8.04
C GLY A 100 14.12 10.58 -6.92
N ALA A 101 14.00 9.64 -5.99
CA ALA A 101 14.88 9.54 -4.83
C ALA A 101 16.15 8.71 -5.12
N GLY A 102 16.15 7.84 -6.13
CA GLY A 102 17.28 6.95 -6.39
C GLY A 102 17.43 5.92 -5.28
N THR A 103 16.33 5.28 -4.88
CA THR A 103 16.33 4.21 -3.88
C THR A 103 15.58 2.99 -4.39
N ASN A 104 15.97 1.81 -3.92
CA ASN A 104 15.34 0.54 -4.32
C ASN A 104 13.92 0.35 -3.76
N GLY A 105 13.54 1.09 -2.71
CA GLY A 105 12.20 0.95 -2.11
C GLY A 105 12.01 -0.34 -1.33
N ASP A 106 13.07 -0.99 -0.85
CA ASP A 106 12.95 -2.22 -0.06
C ASP A 106 12.24 -1.98 1.28
N ASP A 107 11.38 -2.93 1.65
CA ASP A 107 10.56 -2.99 2.87
C ASP A 107 9.59 -1.81 3.08
N VAL A 108 9.26 -1.04 2.02
CA VAL A 108 8.29 0.06 2.15
C VAL A 108 6.86 -0.47 2.29
N GLU A 109 6.08 0.16 3.18
CA GLU A 109 4.69 -0.23 3.42
C GLU A 109 3.70 0.84 2.94
N PHE A 110 2.66 0.39 2.23
CA PHE A 110 1.53 1.23 1.85
C PHE A 110 0.38 1.09 2.84
N VAL A 111 0.02 2.19 3.50
CA VAL A 111 -1.00 2.20 4.55
C VAL A 111 -2.08 3.25 4.34
N LEU A 112 -3.30 2.91 4.73
CA LEU A 112 -4.40 3.85 4.91
C LEU A 112 -4.39 4.39 6.34
N GLY A 113 -4.36 5.71 6.44
CA GLY A 113 -4.32 6.45 7.70
C GLY A 113 -4.97 7.82 7.58
N THR A 114 -4.74 8.69 8.55
CA THR A 114 -5.22 10.08 8.51
C THR A 114 -4.07 11.05 8.82
N SER A 115 -4.25 12.32 8.46
CA SER A 115 -3.35 13.42 8.84
C SER A 115 -4.15 14.56 9.46
N THR A 116 -3.46 15.40 10.22
CA THR A 116 -3.99 16.69 10.70
C THR A 116 -3.82 17.83 9.69
N LEU A 117 -3.02 17.63 8.65
CA LEU A 117 -2.68 18.67 7.67
C LEU A 117 -3.79 18.94 6.66
N GLU A 118 -4.62 17.94 6.34
CA GLU A 118 -5.77 18.08 5.44
C GLU A 118 -7.05 18.56 6.14
N GLN A 119 -6.92 19.39 7.18
CA GLN A 119 -8.06 20.13 7.72
C GLN A 119 -8.41 21.28 6.77
N SER A 120 -9.09 20.96 5.67
CA SER A 120 -9.87 21.95 4.95
C SER A 120 -10.93 22.50 5.91
N LYS A 121 -10.70 23.70 6.47
CA LYS A 121 -11.68 24.64 7.07
C LYS A 121 -12.90 24.09 7.86
N ILE A 122 -12.83 22.89 8.45
CA ILE A 122 -13.94 22.32 9.21
C ILE A 122 -13.55 22.31 10.68
N SER A 123 -14.45 22.84 11.49
CA SER A 123 -14.29 23.12 12.91
C SER A 123 -13.84 21.89 13.72
N THR A 124 -13.34 22.16 14.92
CA THR A 124 -12.78 21.23 15.91
C THR A 124 -13.67 20.05 16.32
N ALA A 125 -14.87 19.90 15.76
CA ALA A 125 -15.85 18.87 16.07
C ALA A 125 -15.72 17.57 15.23
N GLU A 126 -15.03 17.56 14.09
CA GLU A 126 -15.09 16.43 13.14
C GLU A 126 -13.85 15.52 13.13
N VAL A 127 -13.23 15.29 14.29
CA VAL A 127 -12.17 14.27 14.44
C VAL A 127 -12.67 12.86 14.04
N GLN A 128 -13.98 12.65 13.98
CA GLN A 128 -14.61 11.40 13.55
C GLN A 128 -14.63 11.20 12.02
N HIS A 129 -14.45 12.24 11.21
CA HIS A 129 -14.61 12.22 9.74
C HIS A 129 -13.37 12.73 8.99
N ARG A 130 -12.18 12.50 9.56
CA ARG A 130 -10.93 12.89 8.89
C ARG A 130 -10.80 12.18 7.54
N ALA A 131 -10.32 12.91 6.54
CA ALA A 131 -9.94 12.34 5.26
C ALA A 131 -8.95 11.19 5.50
N VAL A 132 -9.25 10.05 4.88
CA VAL A 132 -8.35 8.91 4.84
C VAL A 132 -7.44 9.11 3.63
N GLY A 133 -6.14 9.03 3.86
CA GLY A 133 -5.13 9.11 2.82
C GLY A 133 -4.37 7.80 2.69
N LEU A 134 -3.77 7.60 1.51
CA LEU A 134 -2.72 6.61 1.29
C LEU A 134 -1.37 7.21 1.68
N TYR A 135 -0.61 6.49 2.48
CA TYR A 135 0.71 6.88 2.95
C TYR A 135 1.71 5.77 2.67
N LEU A 136 2.96 6.17 2.44
CA LEU A 136 4.11 5.30 2.30
C LEU A 136 5.01 5.46 3.53
N LEU A 137 5.46 4.35 4.13
CA LEU A 137 6.29 4.37 5.33
C LEU A 137 7.32 3.22 5.32
N ASP A 138 8.08 3.13 6.41
CA ASP A 138 9.12 2.12 6.67
C ASP A 138 10.29 2.09 5.67
N PHE A 139 10.86 3.27 5.40
CA PHE A 139 12.07 3.40 4.57
C PHE A 139 13.36 2.88 5.25
N GLY A 140 13.26 2.06 6.29
CA GLY A 140 14.39 1.64 7.12
C GLY A 140 15.39 0.73 6.40
N GLN A 141 14.91 -0.03 5.42
CA GLN A 141 15.70 -0.98 4.61
C GLN A 141 15.97 -0.48 3.19
N CYS A 142 15.44 0.69 2.83
CA CYS A 142 15.69 1.32 1.54
C CYS A 142 17.18 1.62 1.36
N GLU A 143 17.77 1.09 0.29
CA GLU A 143 19.15 1.37 -0.10
C GLU A 143 19.18 2.42 -1.20
N ALA A 144 20.23 3.26 -1.19
CA ALA A 144 20.48 4.19 -2.27
C ALA A 144 20.99 3.44 -3.50
N VAL A 145 20.42 3.73 -4.66
CA VAL A 145 20.81 3.18 -5.95
C VAL A 145 21.51 4.28 -6.74
N ASP A 146 22.78 4.05 -7.08
CA ASP A 146 23.57 4.96 -7.89
C ASP A 146 23.12 4.89 -9.36
N LEU A 147 22.30 5.85 -9.78
CA LEU A 147 21.78 5.95 -11.14
C LEU A 147 22.87 6.21 -12.21
N THR A 148 24.15 6.30 -11.82
CA THR A 148 25.28 6.36 -12.75
C THR A 148 25.86 4.99 -13.11
N GLN A 149 25.44 3.91 -12.43
CA GLN A 149 25.83 2.52 -12.71
C GLN A 149 25.17 1.95 -13.98
N GLU A 150 25.54 0.72 -14.34
CA GLU A 150 24.98 0.03 -15.50
C GLU A 150 23.46 -0.17 -15.34
N ARG A 151 22.74 -0.11 -16.47
CA ARG A 151 21.28 -0.22 -16.50
C ARG A 151 20.80 -1.49 -15.80
N ASP A 152 21.41 -2.62 -16.13
CA ASP A 152 20.96 -3.93 -15.66
C ASP A 152 21.08 -4.05 -14.14
N ASP A 153 22.13 -3.49 -13.54
CA ASP A 153 22.34 -3.48 -12.09
C ASP A 153 21.25 -2.63 -11.38
N ILE A 154 20.94 -1.46 -11.94
CA ILE A 154 19.90 -0.56 -11.43
C ILE A 154 18.52 -1.23 -11.53
N TYR A 155 18.22 -1.81 -12.69
CA TYR A 155 16.95 -2.47 -12.96
C TYR A 155 16.79 -3.67 -12.01
N GLN A 156 17.85 -4.45 -11.82
CA GLN A 156 17.86 -5.58 -10.89
C GLN A 156 17.65 -5.16 -9.43
N ALA A 157 18.25 -4.05 -9.00
CA ALA A 157 18.04 -3.53 -7.65
C ALA A 157 16.57 -3.14 -7.41
N PHE A 158 15.95 -2.45 -8.37
CA PHE A 158 14.55 -2.03 -8.29
C PHE A 158 13.58 -3.21 -8.35
N LYS A 159 13.66 -4.07 -9.37
CA LYS A 159 12.73 -5.21 -9.50
C LYS A 159 12.92 -6.23 -8.38
N GLY A 160 14.17 -6.44 -7.93
CA GLY A 160 14.48 -7.30 -6.79
C GLY A 160 13.79 -6.85 -5.50
N ALA A 161 13.85 -5.56 -5.18
CA ALA A 161 13.15 -5.01 -4.01
C ALA A 161 11.63 -5.11 -4.13
N MET A 162 11.07 -4.83 -5.31
CA MET A 162 9.62 -4.92 -5.56
C MET A 162 9.04 -6.33 -5.30
N VAL A 163 9.81 -7.39 -5.57
CA VAL A 163 9.35 -8.78 -5.37
C VAL A 163 9.83 -9.43 -4.05
N THR A 164 10.54 -8.70 -3.20
CA THR A 164 11.08 -9.24 -1.95
C THR A 164 10.14 -8.95 -0.77
N GLY A 165 10.04 -9.87 0.19
CA GLY A 165 9.37 -9.63 1.46
C GLY A 165 7.88 -9.28 1.33
N ASP A 166 7.44 -8.23 2.02
CA ASP A 166 6.05 -7.75 1.96
C ASP A 166 5.79 -6.86 0.73
N ASN A 167 6.82 -6.31 0.06
CA ASN A 167 6.67 -5.41 -1.10
C ASN A 167 5.78 -6.01 -2.19
N GLN A 168 6.01 -7.28 -2.50
CA GLN A 168 5.24 -8.05 -3.49
C GLN A 168 3.74 -8.12 -3.15
N LEU A 169 3.37 -8.05 -1.87
CA LEU A 169 1.97 -8.12 -1.45
C LEU A 169 1.23 -6.80 -1.72
N PHE A 170 1.96 -5.68 -1.88
CA PHE A 170 1.39 -4.38 -2.22
C PHE A 170 1.17 -4.19 -3.72
N ILE A 171 1.92 -4.90 -4.57
CA ILE A 171 1.88 -4.74 -6.03
C ILE A 171 0.93 -5.77 -6.64
N PRO A 172 -0.05 -5.39 -7.48
CA PRO A 172 -0.91 -6.35 -8.17
C PRO A 172 -0.09 -7.30 -9.05
N HIS A 173 -0.53 -8.55 -9.19
CA HIS A 173 0.18 -9.56 -9.99
C HIS A 173 -0.55 -9.87 -11.30
N ALA A 174 0.20 -10.15 -12.38
CA ALA A 174 -0.35 -10.39 -13.73
C ALA A 174 -1.28 -11.61 -13.79
N SER A 175 -0.95 -12.68 -13.05
CA SER A 175 -1.75 -13.91 -13.02
C SER A 175 -3.05 -13.81 -12.23
N THR A 176 -3.11 -12.93 -11.21
CA THR A 176 -4.26 -12.83 -10.31
C THR A 176 -5.12 -11.62 -10.60
N ASN A 177 -4.51 -10.48 -10.94
CA ASN A 177 -5.18 -9.19 -11.10
C ASN A 177 -4.59 -8.36 -12.25
N PRO A 178 -4.62 -8.87 -13.51
CA PRO A 178 -3.95 -8.23 -14.65
C PRO A 178 -4.46 -6.81 -14.92
N ALA A 179 -5.77 -6.58 -14.79
CA ALA A 179 -6.35 -5.26 -15.00
C ALA A 179 -5.84 -4.23 -13.97
N LEU A 180 -5.58 -4.66 -12.74
CA LEU A 180 -5.08 -3.79 -11.67
C LEU A 180 -3.58 -3.53 -11.83
N LEU A 181 -2.82 -4.55 -12.27
CA LEU A 181 -1.41 -4.40 -12.62
C LEU A 181 -1.24 -3.37 -13.76
N GLU A 182 -2.05 -3.40 -14.80
CA GLU A 182 -1.99 -2.42 -15.89
C GLU A 182 -2.17 -0.98 -15.39
N ILE A 183 -3.02 -0.77 -14.39
CA ILE A 183 -3.26 0.54 -13.78
C ILE A 183 -2.06 0.97 -12.91
N PHE A 184 -1.47 0.04 -12.17
CA PHE A 184 -0.22 0.27 -11.45
C PHE A 184 0.92 0.66 -12.41
N LYS A 185 1.13 -0.13 -13.47
CA LYS A 185 2.14 0.12 -14.51
C LYS A 185 1.93 1.48 -15.16
N LYS A 186 0.68 1.82 -15.48
CA LYS A 186 0.35 3.15 -16.01
C LYS A 186 0.77 4.27 -15.05
N GLY A 187 0.44 4.15 -13.76
CA GLY A 187 0.86 5.12 -12.75
C GLY A 187 2.39 5.25 -12.66
N TYR A 188 3.09 4.12 -12.68
CA TYR A 188 4.55 4.06 -12.66
C TYR A 188 5.17 4.75 -13.88
N VAL A 189 4.71 4.42 -15.09
CA VAL A 189 5.19 5.00 -16.35
C VAL A 189 4.90 6.49 -16.43
N ASP A 190 3.67 6.92 -16.13
CA ASP A 190 3.27 8.32 -16.19
C ASP A 190 4.16 9.19 -15.28
N ALA A 191 4.39 8.78 -14.02
CA ALA A 191 5.26 9.52 -13.11
C ALA A 191 6.74 9.37 -13.46
N GLY A 192 7.19 8.16 -13.80
CA GLY A 192 8.58 7.87 -14.13
C GLY A 192 9.06 8.71 -15.30
N ASN A 193 8.30 8.79 -16.40
CA ASN A 193 8.65 9.58 -17.57
C ASN A 193 8.82 11.07 -17.28
N ILE A 194 7.98 11.62 -16.39
CA ILE A 194 8.14 13.01 -15.93
C ILE A 194 9.47 13.15 -15.19
N ILE A 195 9.75 12.25 -14.26
CA ILE A 195 10.94 12.31 -13.40
C ILE A 195 12.23 12.10 -14.19
N ILE A 196 12.32 11.06 -15.03
CA ILE A 196 13.52 10.80 -15.82
C ILE A 196 13.80 11.95 -16.78
N SER A 197 12.77 12.62 -17.28
CA SER A 197 12.91 13.78 -18.17
C SER A 197 13.44 15.00 -17.44
N ASP A 198 12.86 15.32 -16.28
CA ASP A 198 13.33 16.42 -15.43
C ASP A 198 14.80 16.20 -14.99
N ARG A 199 15.15 14.95 -14.67
CA ARG A 199 16.52 14.55 -14.27
C ARG A 199 17.47 14.30 -15.42
N GLN A 200 17.04 14.46 -16.68
CA GLN A 200 17.83 14.23 -17.90
C GLN A 200 18.40 12.80 -18.02
N LEU A 201 17.64 11.80 -17.57
CA LEU A 201 18.00 10.39 -17.58
C LEU A 201 17.48 9.61 -18.80
N ASN A 202 16.65 10.23 -19.64
CA ASN A 202 15.99 9.63 -20.83
C ASN A 202 16.96 9.00 -21.84
N GLY A 203 18.24 9.40 -21.84
CA GLY A 203 19.25 8.83 -22.72
C GLY A 203 19.85 7.52 -22.22
N ARG A 204 19.59 7.13 -20.96
CA ARG A 204 20.11 5.90 -20.33
C ARG A 204 19.01 4.92 -19.94
N PHE A 205 17.85 5.41 -19.51
CA PHE A 205 16.78 4.56 -18.98
C PHE A 205 15.48 4.77 -19.76
N SER A 206 14.74 3.68 -19.90
CA SER A 206 13.39 3.62 -20.46
C SER A 206 12.47 3.07 -19.35
N VAL A 207 11.48 3.85 -18.95
CA VAL A 207 10.58 3.48 -17.85
C VAL A 207 9.66 2.33 -18.29
N GLU A 208 9.27 2.35 -19.55
CA GLU A 208 8.54 1.28 -20.23
C GLU A 208 9.35 -0.01 -20.25
N ASP A 209 10.62 0.03 -20.70
CA ASP A 209 11.45 -1.18 -20.72
C ASP A 209 11.62 -1.75 -19.30
N PHE A 210 11.80 -0.87 -18.30
CA PHE A 210 11.93 -1.32 -16.91
C PHE A 210 10.67 -2.04 -16.43
N ILE A 211 9.49 -1.47 -16.68
CA ILE A 211 8.27 -2.04 -16.14
C ILE A 211 7.87 -3.33 -16.86
N GLU A 212 8.21 -3.47 -18.14
CA GLU A 212 8.11 -4.73 -18.89
C GLU A 212 9.05 -5.79 -18.30
N GLU A 213 10.33 -5.45 -18.08
CA GLU A 213 11.28 -6.36 -17.43
C GLU A 213 10.87 -6.75 -16.00
N TYR A 214 10.24 -5.84 -15.25
CA TYR A 214 9.70 -6.13 -13.92
C TYR A 214 8.57 -7.15 -14.01
N GLU A 215 7.64 -6.97 -14.95
CA GLU A 215 6.51 -7.89 -15.12
C GLU A 215 7.03 -9.29 -15.46
N GLU A 216 7.93 -9.41 -16.45
CA GLU A 216 8.57 -10.69 -16.80
C GLU A 216 9.31 -11.32 -15.61
N TYR A 217 10.01 -10.51 -14.82
CA TYR A 217 10.74 -10.97 -13.63
C TYR A 217 9.80 -11.47 -12.53
N ALA A 218 8.60 -10.88 -12.42
CA ALA A 218 7.61 -11.24 -11.43
C ALA A 218 6.74 -12.44 -11.85
N GLU A 219 6.62 -12.78 -13.14
CA GLU A 219 5.70 -13.82 -13.64
C GLU A 219 5.79 -15.18 -12.91
N ASP A 220 7.01 -15.61 -12.58
CA ASP A 220 7.26 -16.89 -11.90
C ASP A 220 7.02 -16.84 -10.38
N LEU A 221 6.72 -15.65 -9.83
CA LEU A 221 6.58 -15.39 -8.40
C LEU A 221 5.09 -15.22 -8.04
N VAL A 222 4.33 -16.32 -8.13
CA VAL A 222 2.92 -16.37 -7.73
C VAL A 222 2.80 -16.78 -6.26
N TYR A 223 2.06 -16.00 -5.45
CA TYR A 223 1.84 -16.24 -4.01
C TYR A 223 0.37 -16.44 -3.65
#